data_AF-A0A5Q2RIE1-F1
#
_entry.id   AF-A0A5Q2RIE1-F1
#
_cell.length_a   1.000
_cell.length_b   1.000
_cell.length_c   1.000
_cell.angle_alpha   90.00
_cell.angle_beta   90.00
_cell.angle_gamma   90.00
#
_symmetry.space_group_name_H-M   'P 1'
#
loop_
_entity.id
_entity.type
_entity.pdbx_description
1 polymer ?
#
loop_
_entity_poly.entity_id
_entity_poly.type
_entity_poly.pdbx_seq_one_letter_code
_entity_poly.pdbx_strand_id
1 'polypeptide(L)'
;MSDQGDGGSIPPGDEARREADSDRRWWWAAIAALVAVIVVLLVVLLVQDGDDEDDAGSSTTTSSTTTSSTSSTTSSTTSTSTTTAPPTTTTAPNTTTTSAVTPVTADPAQCAEAGSDPGDPDPAAQAVFIAWTRGDTACADELMTDDALTELFSRDGSGAADVFQGCFEMDEPDPHIDCAFTYPGGSTHYMMNVSPTDGWQVFDVYQVAD
;
A
#
# COMPACT_ATOMS: atom_id res chain seq x y z
N MET A 1 22.46 -54.29 55.44
CA MET A 1 23.65 -53.93 54.64
C MET A 1 23.19 -53.51 53.26
N SER A 2 23.55 -52.28 52.88
CA SER A 2 23.79 -51.78 51.50
C SER A 2 22.58 -51.80 50.53
N ASP A 3 22.29 -50.79 49.73
CA ASP A 3 23.09 -49.65 49.27
C ASP A 3 22.14 -48.57 48.71
N GLN A 4 22.50 -47.30 48.92
CA GLN A 4 21.84 -46.11 48.37
C GLN A 4 22.20 -45.94 46.88
N GLY A 5 21.23 -45.52 46.08
CA GLY A 5 21.43 -45.13 44.69
C GLY A 5 20.42 -44.07 44.27
N ASP A 6 20.52 -42.89 44.88
CA ASP A 6 19.84 -41.66 44.48
C ASP A 6 20.52 -41.11 43.22
N GLY A 7 19.79 -41.08 42.10
CA GLY A 7 20.26 -40.63 40.79
C GLY A 7 19.40 -39.47 40.29
N GLY A 8 19.50 -38.32 40.93
CA GLY A 8 18.89 -37.08 40.47
C GLY A 8 19.44 -36.65 39.11
N SER A 9 18.59 -36.71 38.07
CA SER A 9 18.88 -36.12 36.77
C SER A 9 18.67 -34.60 36.85
N ILE A 10 19.78 -33.87 36.84
CA ILE A 10 19.85 -32.41 36.70
C ILE A 10 19.48 -32.07 35.25
N PRO A 11 18.43 -31.29 34.97
CA PRO A 11 18.22 -30.75 33.63
C PRO A 11 19.32 -29.72 33.30
N PRO A 12 19.86 -29.71 32.07
CA PRO A 12 20.82 -28.69 31.66
C PRO A 12 20.13 -27.31 31.66
N GLY A 13 20.72 -26.38 32.40
CA GLY A 13 20.26 -24.99 32.51
C GLY A 13 20.35 -24.25 31.18
N ASP A 14 19.22 -23.66 30.77
CA ASP A 14 18.91 -22.23 30.78
C ASP A 14 19.97 -21.18 30.38
N GLU A 15 21.10 -21.52 29.76
CA GLU A 15 22.15 -20.53 29.42
C GLU A 15 22.13 -20.01 27.97
N ALA A 16 21.12 -20.35 27.16
CA ALA A 16 21.03 -19.95 25.75
C ALA A 16 19.90 -18.94 25.43
N ARG A 17 19.35 -18.22 26.43
CA ARG A 17 18.20 -17.30 26.25
C ARG A 17 18.48 -15.81 26.50
N ARG A 18 19.75 -15.38 26.52
CA ARG A 18 20.10 -13.96 26.77
C ARG A 18 20.57 -13.15 25.55
N GLU A 19 20.43 -13.65 24.33
CA GLU A 19 20.93 -12.94 23.14
C GLU A 19 19.87 -12.43 22.14
N ALA A 20 18.57 -12.56 22.41
CA ALA A 20 17.52 -12.14 21.47
C ALA A 20 16.71 -10.89 21.87
N ASP A 21 17.07 -10.19 22.97
CA ASP A 21 16.29 -9.05 23.48
C ASP A 21 17.02 -7.69 23.39
N SER A 22 18.22 -7.66 22.79
CA SER A 22 18.99 -6.42 22.61
C SER A 22 18.57 -5.61 21.37
N ASP A 23 17.99 -6.23 20.35
CA ASP A 23 17.67 -5.56 19.08
C ASP A 23 16.53 -4.54 19.19
N ARG A 24 15.47 -4.86 19.97
CA ARG A 24 14.34 -3.93 20.15
C ARG A 24 14.75 -2.68 20.92
N ARG A 25 15.65 -2.78 21.89
CA ARG A 25 16.12 -1.62 22.69
C ARG A 25 17.06 -0.71 21.90
N TRP A 26 17.84 -1.27 20.98
CA TRP A 26 18.70 -0.49 20.09
C TRP A 26 17.89 0.33 19.07
N TRP A 27 16.82 -0.23 18.53
CA TRP A 27 15.91 0.49 17.64
C TRP A 27 15.20 1.67 18.32
N TRP A 28 14.73 1.50 19.57
CA TRP A 28 14.18 2.62 20.36
C TRP A 28 15.21 3.71 20.67
N ALA A 29 16.49 3.35 20.87
CA ALA A 29 17.56 4.33 21.07
C ALA A 29 17.84 5.16 19.80
N ALA A 30 17.77 4.53 18.62
CA ALA A 30 17.90 5.23 17.34
C ALA A 30 16.74 6.21 17.11
N ILE A 31 15.50 5.81 17.41
CA ILE A 31 14.33 6.69 17.33
C ILE A 31 14.46 7.86 18.30
N ALA A 32 14.86 7.62 19.55
CA ALA A 32 15.03 8.69 20.54
C ALA A 32 16.10 9.71 20.11
N ALA A 33 17.21 9.24 19.52
CA ALA A 33 18.24 10.11 18.97
C ALA A 33 17.73 10.94 17.77
N LEU A 34 16.98 10.33 16.85
CA LEU A 34 16.36 11.01 15.71
C LEU A 34 15.40 12.12 16.17
N VAL A 35 14.50 11.80 17.11
CA VAL A 35 13.53 12.76 17.66
C VAL A 35 14.25 13.92 18.33
N ALA A 36 15.32 13.68 19.09
CA ALA A 36 16.12 14.75 19.70
C ALA A 36 16.74 15.69 18.64
N VAL A 37 17.24 15.15 17.53
CA VAL A 37 17.78 15.94 16.41
C VAL A 37 16.69 16.77 15.74
N ILE A 38 15.52 16.19 15.48
CA ILE A 38 14.37 16.89 14.86
C ILE A 38 13.90 18.03 15.78
N VAL A 39 13.80 17.80 17.08
CA VAL A 39 13.39 18.84 18.05
C VAL A 39 14.40 19.98 18.08
N VAL A 40 15.71 19.70 18.09
CA VAL A 40 16.75 20.75 18.03
C VAL A 40 16.65 21.53 16.72
N LEU A 41 16.42 20.86 15.60
CA LEU A 41 16.27 21.49 14.29
C LEU A 41 15.03 22.39 14.24
N LEU A 42 13.89 21.94 14.75
CA LEU A 42 12.67 22.74 14.86
C LEU A 42 12.87 23.97 15.76
N VAL A 43 13.56 23.82 16.89
CA VAL A 43 13.88 24.96 17.77
C VAL A 43 14.77 25.97 17.05
N VAL A 44 15.75 25.52 16.27
CA VAL A 44 16.63 26.40 15.47
C VAL A 44 15.86 27.12 14.36
N LEU A 45 14.89 26.46 13.71
CA LEU A 45 14.04 27.10 12.70
C LEU A 45 13.10 28.13 13.32
N LEU A 46 12.49 27.81 14.48
CA LEU A 46 11.59 28.74 15.18
C LEU A 46 12.31 29.97 15.74
N VAL A 47 13.61 29.88 16.02
CA VAL A 47 14.42 31.03 16.49
C VAL A 47 14.95 31.87 15.31
N GLN A 48 14.96 31.36 14.08
CA GLN A 48 15.41 32.09 12.89
C GLN A 48 14.28 32.87 12.18
N ASP A 49 13.02 32.71 12.59
CA ASP A 49 11.86 33.42 12.01
C ASP A 49 11.51 34.69 12.84
N GLY A 50 12.51 35.54 13.06
CA GLY A 50 12.35 36.86 13.66
C GLY A 50 13.26 37.86 12.94
N ASP A 51 12.68 39.00 12.57
CA ASP A 51 13.23 40.12 11.76
C ASP A 51 13.15 39.87 10.23
N ASP A 52 12.51 40.70 9.40
CA ASP A 52 12.24 42.14 9.48
C ASP A 52 11.13 42.56 8.48
N GLU A 53 10.58 43.74 8.74
CA GLU A 53 9.36 44.34 8.17
C GLU A 53 9.52 44.97 6.76
N ASP A 54 8.35 45.24 6.15
CA ASP A 54 8.01 46.26 5.14
C ASP A 54 8.69 46.27 3.75
N ASP A 55 7.91 46.00 2.69
CA ASP A 55 7.71 47.05 1.67
C ASP A 55 6.44 46.87 0.83
N ALA A 56 5.80 48.00 0.58
CA ALA A 56 4.48 48.12 -0.01
C ALA A 56 4.55 48.25 -1.54
N GLY A 57 3.61 47.58 -2.21
CA GLY A 57 3.02 48.06 -3.46
C GLY A 57 3.76 47.71 -4.75
N SER A 58 3.09 46.96 -5.62
CA SER A 58 2.71 47.47 -6.95
C SER A 58 1.86 46.44 -7.69
N SER A 59 0.59 46.76 -7.91
CA SER A 59 -0.25 46.06 -8.89
C SER A 59 0.35 46.21 -10.29
N THR A 60 0.69 45.10 -10.93
CA THR A 60 0.99 45.09 -12.37
C THR A 60 -0.03 44.22 -13.09
N THR A 61 -1.03 44.89 -13.64
CA THR A 61 -1.89 44.41 -14.72
C THR A 61 -1.07 44.41 -16.01
N THR A 62 -0.93 43.26 -16.68
CA THR A 62 -0.44 43.23 -18.06
C THR A 62 -1.27 42.29 -18.93
N SER A 63 -2.13 42.95 -19.70
CA SER A 63 -2.64 42.73 -21.05
C SER A 63 -2.50 41.37 -21.75
N SER A 64 -3.64 41.04 -22.34
CA SER A 64 -3.93 40.08 -23.40
C SER A 64 -3.00 40.21 -24.61
N THR A 65 -2.58 39.07 -25.17
CA THR A 65 -2.00 39.00 -26.52
C THR A 65 -2.79 38.02 -27.37
N THR A 66 -3.61 38.57 -28.25
CA THR A 66 -4.20 37.90 -29.41
C THR A 66 -3.14 37.79 -30.50
N THR A 67 -2.89 36.59 -31.01
CA THR A 67 -2.19 36.39 -32.28
C THR A 67 -2.94 35.37 -33.11
N SER A 68 -3.43 35.85 -34.26
CA SER A 68 -4.11 35.10 -35.29
C SER A 68 -3.11 34.51 -36.31
N SER A 69 -3.55 33.41 -36.92
CA SER A 69 -3.33 33.01 -38.31
C SER A 69 -1.91 32.67 -38.80
N THR A 70 -1.68 31.39 -39.09
CA THR A 70 -1.10 31.01 -40.40
C THR A 70 -1.57 29.62 -40.82
N SER A 71 -2.23 29.55 -41.98
CA SER A 71 -2.54 28.33 -42.71
C SER A 71 -1.29 27.87 -43.46
N SER A 72 -0.90 26.60 -43.28
CA SER A 72 0.05 25.92 -44.17
C SER A 72 -0.51 24.55 -44.55
N THR A 73 -1.05 24.50 -45.77
CA THR A 73 -1.43 23.29 -46.48
C THR A 73 -0.17 22.53 -46.87
N THR A 74 -0.06 21.25 -46.50
CA THR A 74 0.97 20.36 -47.06
C THR A 74 0.32 19.03 -47.40
N SER A 75 0.15 18.80 -48.70
CA SER A 75 -0.20 17.51 -49.26
C SER A 75 0.99 16.56 -49.09
N SER A 76 0.77 15.40 -48.48
CA SER A 76 1.76 14.31 -48.47
C SER A 76 1.04 13.00 -48.76
N THR A 77 1.44 12.40 -49.86
CA THR A 77 0.99 11.11 -50.39
C THR A 77 1.35 10.00 -49.41
N THR A 78 0.34 9.32 -48.88
CA THR A 78 0.52 8.12 -48.05
C THR A 78 0.40 6.88 -48.93
N SER A 79 1.49 6.12 -49.00
CA SER A 79 1.57 4.81 -49.66
C SER A 79 0.84 3.76 -48.82
N THR A 80 -0.11 3.07 -49.43
CA THR A 80 -0.86 1.98 -48.80
C THR A 80 -0.02 0.70 -48.82
N SER A 81 0.55 0.32 -47.68
CA SER A 81 1.14 -1.01 -47.48
C SER A 81 0.11 -1.93 -46.84
N THR A 82 -0.48 -2.82 -47.65
CA THR A 82 -1.29 -3.95 -47.18
C THR A 82 -0.42 -4.92 -46.40
N THR A 83 -0.55 -4.87 -45.07
CA THR A 83 0.01 -5.86 -44.15
C THR A 83 -1.03 -6.96 -43.94
N THR A 84 -0.69 -8.18 -44.35
CA THR A 84 -1.47 -9.39 -44.10
C THR A 84 -1.46 -9.69 -42.60
N ALA A 85 -2.64 -9.67 -41.97
CA ALA A 85 -2.77 -10.02 -40.55
C ALA A 85 -2.42 -11.50 -40.32
N PRO A 86 -1.68 -11.83 -39.23
CA PRO A 86 -1.45 -13.22 -38.82
C PRO A 86 -2.77 -13.90 -38.39
N PRO A 87 -2.85 -15.24 -38.44
CA PRO A 87 -4.07 -15.96 -38.06
C PRO A 87 -4.44 -15.69 -36.60
N THR A 88 -5.67 -15.23 -36.39
CA THR A 88 -6.31 -15.11 -35.08
C THR A 88 -6.47 -16.50 -34.49
N THR A 89 -5.68 -16.80 -33.47
CA THR A 89 -5.85 -17.99 -32.65
C THR A 89 -6.87 -17.63 -31.57
N THR A 90 -8.11 -18.07 -31.76
CA THR A 90 -9.17 -17.94 -30.75
C THR A 90 -8.90 -18.93 -29.64
N THR A 91 -8.20 -18.47 -28.60
CA THR A 91 -8.16 -19.16 -27.30
C THR A 91 -9.55 -19.06 -26.68
N ALA A 92 -10.11 -20.19 -26.24
CA ALA A 92 -11.38 -20.21 -25.53
C ALA A 92 -11.33 -19.26 -24.32
N PRO A 93 -12.45 -18.60 -23.94
CA PRO A 93 -12.47 -17.79 -22.74
C PRO A 93 -12.15 -18.69 -21.54
N ASN A 94 -11.04 -18.41 -20.85
CA ASN A 94 -10.82 -18.95 -19.52
C ASN A 94 -11.99 -18.48 -18.67
N THR A 95 -12.82 -19.44 -18.28
CA THR A 95 -13.93 -19.20 -17.36
C THR A 95 -13.30 -19.04 -15.99
N THR A 96 -12.99 -17.81 -15.60
CA THR A 96 -12.64 -17.49 -14.22
C THR A 96 -13.89 -17.78 -13.40
N THR A 97 -13.80 -18.82 -12.57
CA THR A 97 -14.79 -19.11 -11.55
C THR A 97 -14.81 -17.93 -10.59
N THR A 98 -15.79 -17.03 -10.77
CA THR A 98 -16.18 -16.09 -9.73
C THR A 98 -16.72 -16.92 -8.57
N SER A 99 -15.84 -17.27 -7.63
CA SER A 99 -16.24 -17.73 -6.31
C SER A 99 -17.14 -16.64 -5.73
N ALA A 100 -18.37 -17.02 -5.38
CA ALA A 100 -19.35 -16.12 -4.81
C ALA A 100 -18.80 -15.57 -3.49
N VAL A 101 -18.31 -14.33 -3.54
CA VAL A 101 -17.89 -13.56 -2.37
C VAL A 101 -19.12 -13.39 -1.50
N THR A 102 -19.13 -14.10 -0.37
CA THR A 102 -20.10 -13.83 0.69
C THR A 102 -19.87 -12.39 1.14
N PRO A 103 -20.91 -11.55 1.29
CA PRO A 103 -20.73 -10.17 1.67
C PRO A 103 -20.10 -10.14 3.06
N VAL A 104 -18.84 -9.70 3.14
CA VAL A 104 -18.14 -9.47 4.40
C VAL A 104 -18.97 -8.46 5.19
N THR A 105 -19.57 -8.94 6.28
CA THR A 105 -20.49 -8.18 7.14
C THR A 105 -19.68 -7.18 7.97
N ALA A 106 -20.35 -6.20 8.59
CA ALA A 106 -19.76 -5.21 9.51
C ALA A 106 -19.18 -5.81 10.83
N ASP A 107 -18.87 -7.10 10.82
CA ASP A 107 -18.23 -7.81 11.91
C ASP A 107 -16.73 -7.87 11.60
N PRO A 108 -15.86 -7.16 12.35
CA PRO A 108 -14.42 -7.14 12.12
C PRO A 108 -13.81 -8.55 12.05
N ALA A 109 -14.35 -9.51 12.81
CA ALA A 109 -13.89 -10.88 12.77
C ALA A 109 -14.02 -11.51 11.38
N GLN A 110 -15.07 -11.18 10.62
CA GLN A 110 -15.24 -11.69 9.26
C GLN A 110 -14.23 -11.09 8.28
N CYS A 111 -13.72 -9.90 8.58
CA CYS A 111 -12.67 -9.25 7.79
C CYS A 111 -11.34 -9.95 8.04
N ALA A 112 -10.99 -10.22 9.30
CA ALA A 112 -9.80 -11.01 9.65
C ALA A 112 -9.81 -12.41 8.99
N GLU A 113 -10.96 -13.09 8.95
CA GLU A 113 -11.08 -14.39 8.27
C GLU A 113 -10.81 -14.30 6.76
N ALA A 114 -11.10 -13.16 6.11
CA ALA A 114 -10.78 -12.95 4.70
C ALA A 114 -9.26 -12.88 4.45
N GLY A 115 -8.47 -12.43 5.43
CA GLY A 115 -7.01 -12.39 5.36
C GLY A 115 -6.31 -13.64 5.89
N SER A 116 -7.04 -14.65 6.34
CA SER A 116 -6.46 -15.75 7.11
C SER A 116 -5.79 -16.86 6.28
N ASP A 117 -6.06 -16.95 4.97
CA ASP A 117 -5.41 -17.95 4.11
C ASP A 117 -4.06 -17.41 3.58
N PRO A 118 -2.91 -17.91 4.05
CA PRO A 118 -1.60 -17.42 3.61
C PRO A 118 -1.28 -17.73 2.14
N GLY A 119 -2.05 -18.59 1.47
CA GLY A 119 -1.88 -18.93 0.07
C GLY A 119 -2.75 -18.12 -0.89
N ASP A 120 -3.66 -17.29 -0.37
CA ASP A 120 -4.63 -16.54 -1.18
C ASP A 120 -4.82 -15.10 -0.66
N PRO A 121 -4.14 -14.11 -1.25
CA PRO A 121 -4.27 -12.70 -0.86
C PRO A 121 -5.55 -12.02 -1.40
N ASP A 122 -6.19 -12.60 -2.41
CA ASP A 122 -7.31 -11.97 -3.12
C ASP A 122 -8.51 -11.62 -2.21
N PRO A 123 -8.93 -12.47 -1.25
CA PRO A 123 -10.06 -12.16 -0.39
C PRO A 123 -9.75 -11.01 0.58
N ALA A 124 -8.50 -10.89 1.04
CA ALA A 124 -8.06 -9.80 1.90
C ALA A 124 -8.13 -8.45 1.18
N ALA A 125 -7.59 -8.37 -0.04
CA ALA A 125 -7.62 -7.16 -0.86
C ALA A 125 -9.06 -6.71 -1.15
N GLN A 126 -9.93 -7.66 -1.53
CA GLN A 126 -11.34 -7.37 -1.79
C GLN A 126 -12.09 -6.92 -0.54
N ALA A 127 -11.81 -7.52 0.62
CA ALA A 127 -12.41 -7.12 1.89
C ALA A 127 -12.03 -5.68 2.27
N VAL A 128 -10.76 -5.29 2.10
CA VAL A 128 -10.31 -3.89 2.31
C VAL A 128 -11.04 -2.93 1.36
N PHE A 129 -11.17 -3.26 0.07
CA PHE A 129 -11.89 -2.42 -0.88
C PHE A 129 -13.39 -2.27 -0.52
N ILE A 130 -14.04 -3.36 -0.11
CA ILE A 130 -15.43 -3.35 0.35
C ILE A 130 -15.57 -2.51 1.63
N ALA A 131 -14.62 -2.61 2.55
CA ALA A 131 -14.61 -1.82 3.78
C ALA A 131 -14.48 -0.33 3.47
N TRP A 132 -13.53 0.05 2.61
CA TRP A 132 -13.31 1.42 2.16
C TRP A 132 -14.53 2.03 1.46
N THR A 133 -15.13 1.32 0.50
CA THR A 133 -16.34 1.79 -0.21
C THR A 133 -17.56 1.98 0.69
N ARG A 134 -17.57 1.32 1.86
CA ARG A 134 -18.63 1.42 2.87
C ARG A 134 -18.29 2.36 4.02
N GLY A 135 -17.07 2.90 4.07
CA GLY A 135 -16.58 3.68 5.21
C GLY A 135 -16.39 2.86 6.50
N ASP A 136 -16.19 1.54 6.38
CA ASP A 136 -16.04 0.61 7.51
C ASP A 136 -14.57 0.51 7.94
N THR A 137 -14.12 1.48 8.75
CA THR A 137 -12.72 1.51 9.20
C THR A 137 -12.36 0.34 10.11
N ALA A 138 -13.32 -0.20 10.87
CA ALA A 138 -13.05 -1.30 11.81
C ALA A 138 -12.75 -2.61 11.07
N CYS A 139 -13.44 -2.87 9.96
CA CYS A 139 -13.13 -4.00 9.09
C CYS A 139 -11.77 -3.84 8.41
N ALA A 140 -11.46 -2.63 7.94
CA ALA A 140 -10.21 -2.36 7.24
C ALA A 140 -8.99 -2.45 8.17
N ASP A 141 -9.10 -1.98 9.41
CA ASP A 141 -8.07 -2.04 10.47
C ASP A 141 -7.58 -3.48 10.75
N GLU A 142 -8.46 -4.48 10.63
CA GLU A 142 -8.08 -5.90 10.79
C GLU A 142 -7.19 -6.42 9.63
N LEU A 143 -7.16 -5.72 8.50
CA LEU A 143 -6.53 -6.17 7.25
C LEU A 143 -5.44 -5.21 6.75
N MET A 144 -5.12 -4.16 7.48
CA MET A 144 -4.13 -3.18 7.05
C MET A 144 -3.44 -2.48 8.22
N THR A 145 -2.26 -1.90 7.95
CA THR A 145 -1.54 -1.10 8.93
C THR A 145 -2.24 0.24 9.19
N ASP A 146 -2.02 0.83 10.37
CA ASP A 146 -2.56 2.15 10.75
C ASP A 146 -2.27 3.25 9.71
N ASP A 147 -1.06 3.22 9.13
CA ASP A 147 -0.62 4.17 8.12
C ASP A 147 -1.41 3.98 6.81
N ALA A 148 -1.54 2.74 6.33
CA ALA A 148 -2.30 2.42 5.12
C ALA A 148 -3.81 2.70 5.30
N LEU A 149 -4.35 2.44 6.50
CA LEU A 149 -5.72 2.79 6.87
C LEU A 149 -5.95 4.29 6.76
N THR A 150 -5.06 5.08 7.34
CA THR A 150 -5.14 6.54 7.32
C THR A 150 -5.07 7.08 5.91
N GLU A 151 -4.15 6.56 5.09
CA GLU A 151 -4.00 6.97 3.69
C GLU A 151 -5.23 6.62 2.85
N LEU A 152 -5.70 5.37 2.91
CA LEU A 152 -6.84 4.91 2.14
C LEU A 152 -8.12 5.68 2.50
N PHE A 153 -8.39 5.85 3.80
CA PHE A 153 -9.61 6.52 4.28
C PHE A 153 -9.52 8.06 4.29
N SER A 154 -8.35 8.64 3.99
CA SER A 154 -8.27 10.07 3.65
C SER A 154 -9.01 10.39 2.34
N ARG A 155 -9.28 9.37 1.52
CA ARG A 155 -9.99 9.47 0.25
C ARG A 155 -11.40 8.91 0.40
N ASP A 156 -12.34 9.59 -0.23
CA ASP A 156 -13.72 9.11 -0.29
C ASP A 156 -13.82 7.91 -1.24
N GLY A 157 -14.03 6.72 -0.66
CA GLY A 157 -14.31 5.49 -1.41
C GLY A 157 -15.76 5.35 -1.79
N SER A 158 -16.64 6.25 -1.35
CA SER A 158 -18.07 6.12 -1.62
C SER A 158 -18.34 6.21 -3.13
N GLY A 159 -18.90 5.14 -3.70
CA GLY A 159 -19.17 5.05 -5.13
C GLY A 159 -17.98 4.68 -6.01
N ALA A 160 -16.82 4.31 -5.43
CA ALA A 160 -15.77 3.66 -6.20
C ALA A 160 -16.31 2.36 -6.82
N ALA A 161 -16.00 2.16 -8.09
CA ALA A 161 -16.50 1.04 -8.89
C ALA A 161 -15.33 0.29 -9.55
N ASP A 162 -14.20 0.30 -8.85
CA ASP A 162 -12.95 -0.23 -9.33
C ASP A 162 -13.07 -1.75 -9.54
N VAL A 163 -12.49 -2.23 -10.63
CA VAL A 163 -12.54 -3.63 -11.03
C VAL A 163 -11.27 -4.31 -10.56
N PHE A 164 -11.40 -5.27 -9.66
CA PHE A 164 -10.28 -6.08 -9.19
C PHE A 164 -9.61 -6.83 -10.36
N GLN A 165 -8.30 -6.66 -10.51
CA GLN A 165 -7.49 -7.27 -11.57
C GLN A 165 -6.73 -8.51 -11.09
N GLY A 166 -6.74 -8.79 -9.79
CA GLY A 166 -5.96 -9.86 -9.18
C GLY A 166 -4.75 -9.34 -8.41
N CYS A 167 -4.08 -10.28 -7.74
CA CYS A 167 -2.86 -10.07 -6.99
C CYS A 167 -1.65 -10.71 -7.69
N PHE A 168 -0.51 -10.04 -7.63
CA PHE A 168 0.73 -10.46 -8.30
C PHE A 168 1.91 -10.42 -7.32
N GLU A 169 2.78 -11.42 -7.39
CA GLU A 169 4.01 -11.44 -6.61
C GLU A 169 5.00 -10.40 -7.16
N MET A 170 5.56 -9.59 -6.27
CA MET A 170 6.60 -8.62 -6.59
C MET A 170 7.92 -9.10 -5.97
N ASP A 171 8.89 -9.40 -6.84
CA ASP A 171 10.21 -9.88 -6.45
C ASP A 171 11.16 -8.71 -6.16
N GLU A 172 11.83 -8.75 -5.00
CA GLU A 172 12.99 -7.93 -4.56
C GLU A 172 12.87 -6.37 -4.60
N PRO A 173 13.44 -5.65 -3.61
CA PRO A 173 14.23 -6.14 -2.47
C PRO A 173 13.38 -6.71 -1.33
N ASP A 174 12.10 -6.36 -1.27
CA ASP A 174 11.16 -6.80 -0.24
C ASP A 174 10.01 -7.56 -0.93
N PRO A 175 9.96 -8.90 -0.81
CA PRO A 175 8.91 -9.68 -1.45
C PRO A 175 7.56 -9.30 -0.85
N HIS A 176 6.64 -8.85 -1.69
CA HIS A 176 5.28 -8.49 -1.33
C HIS A 176 4.32 -8.89 -2.46
N ILE A 177 3.04 -8.84 -2.17
CA ILE A 177 2.00 -9.00 -3.17
C ILE A 177 1.45 -7.62 -3.55
N ASP A 178 1.34 -7.33 -4.85
CA ASP A 178 0.62 -6.16 -5.36
C ASP A 178 -0.75 -6.60 -5.89
N CYS A 179 -1.81 -6.13 -5.24
CA CYS A 179 -3.19 -6.36 -5.62
C CYS A 179 -3.77 -5.12 -6.30
N ALA A 180 -4.19 -5.24 -7.55
CA ALA A 180 -4.59 -4.10 -8.36
C ALA A 180 -6.11 -4.02 -8.58
N PHE A 181 -6.62 -2.79 -8.57
CA PHE A 181 -8.00 -2.43 -8.89
C PHE A 181 -7.97 -1.34 -9.97
N THR A 182 -8.68 -1.53 -11.08
CA THR A 182 -8.70 -0.55 -12.19
C THR A 182 -9.97 0.28 -12.15
N TYR A 183 -9.83 1.59 -12.37
CA TYR A 183 -10.95 2.53 -12.50
C TYR A 183 -10.76 3.42 -13.74
N PRO A 184 -11.79 4.16 -14.20
CA PRO A 184 -11.64 5.06 -15.33
C PRO A 184 -10.55 6.12 -15.09
N GLY A 185 -9.44 6.02 -15.81
CA GLY A 185 -8.30 6.95 -15.71
C GLY A 185 -7.17 6.52 -14.78
N GLY A 186 -7.16 5.28 -14.28
CA GLY A 186 -6.05 4.78 -13.48
C GLY A 186 -6.26 3.42 -12.81
N SER A 187 -5.42 3.12 -11.83
CA SER A 187 -5.52 1.94 -10.96
C SER A 187 -5.13 2.27 -9.51
N THR A 188 -5.77 1.59 -8.57
CA THR A 188 -5.39 1.51 -7.16
C THR A 188 -4.65 0.21 -6.92
N HIS A 189 -3.55 0.29 -6.19
CA HIS A 189 -2.68 -0.83 -5.86
C HIS A 189 -2.60 -0.96 -4.35
N TYR A 190 -2.79 -2.17 -3.85
CA TYR A 190 -2.60 -2.54 -2.45
C TYR A 190 -1.36 -3.42 -2.35
N MET A 191 -0.33 -2.93 -1.67
CA MET A 191 0.85 -3.73 -1.36
C MET A 191 0.59 -4.48 -0.07
N MET A 192 0.73 -5.80 -0.12
CA MET A 192 0.31 -6.70 0.93
C MET A 192 1.45 -7.62 1.35
N ASN A 193 1.51 -7.90 2.66
CA ASN A 193 2.39 -8.89 3.24
C ASN A 193 1.58 -9.87 4.08
N VAL A 194 2.05 -11.11 4.18
CA VAL A 194 1.44 -12.12 5.04
C VAL A 194 2.27 -12.27 6.32
N SER A 195 1.58 -12.27 7.46
CA SER A 195 2.17 -12.57 8.76
C SER A 195 1.60 -13.88 9.34
N PRO A 196 2.36 -14.61 10.17
CA PRO A 196 1.86 -15.83 10.81
C PRO A 196 0.75 -15.58 11.85
N THR A 197 0.66 -14.35 12.37
CA THR A 197 -0.24 -13.98 13.47
C THR A 197 -1.52 -13.32 12.96
N ASP A 198 -1.38 -12.41 12.01
CA ASP A 198 -2.44 -11.48 11.60
C ASP A 198 -2.90 -11.75 10.15
N GLY A 199 -2.33 -12.76 9.48
CA GLY A 199 -2.64 -13.09 8.10
C GLY A 199 -2.16 -12.01 7.13
N TRP A 200 -2.89 -11.82 6.04
CA TRP A 200 -2.64 -10.80 5.03
C TRP A 200 -2.95 -9.39 5.55
N GLN A 201 -2.00 -8.49 5.36
CA GLN A 201 -2.04 -7.10 5.78
C GLN A 201 -1.62 -6.18 4.63
N VAL A 202 -2.47 -5.21 4.29
CA VAL A 202 -2.11 -4.10 3.39
C VAL A 202 -1.20 -3.14 4.16
N PHE A 203 0.01 -2.92 3.68
CA PHE A 203 0.96 -2.01 4.34
C PHE A 203 1.18 -0.71 3.58
N ASP A 204 0.83 -0.66 2.29
CA ASP A 204 0.92 0.53 1.45
C ASP A 204 -0.20 0.53 0.41
N VAL A 205 -0.67 1.73 0.05
CA VAL A 205 -1.74 1.95 -0.93
C VAL A 205 -1.33 3.09 -1.85
N TYR A 206 -1.21 2.83 -3.14
CA TYR A 206 -0.93 3.88 -4.12
C TYR A 206 -1.89 3.84 -5.30
N GLN A 207 -1.98 4.96 -6.02
CA GLN A 207 -2.74 5.05 -7.25
C GLN A 207 -1.87 5.52 -8.41
N VAL A 208 -2.09 4.93 -9.58
CA VAL A 208 -1.45 5.30 -10.83
C VAL A 208 -2.51 5.88 -11.76
N ALA A 209 -2.28 7.09 -12.27
CA ALA A 209 -3.13 7.69 -13.29
C ALA A 209 -2.53 7.48 -14.68
N ASP A 210 -3.39 7.31 -15.69
CA ASP A 210 -3.04 7.23 -17.12
C ASP A 210 -2.76 8.62 -17.73
#